data_AF-A0A2S0KE80-F1
#
_entry.id   AF-A0A2S0KE80-F1
#
_cell.length_a   1.000
_cell.length_b   1.000
_cell.length_c   1.000
_cell.angle_alpha   90.00
_cell.angle_beta   90.00
_cell.angle_gamma   90.00
#
_symmetry.space_group_name_H-M   'P 1'
#
loop_
_entity.id
_entity.type
_entity.pdbx_description
1 polymer ?
#
loop_
_entity_poly.entity_id
_entity_poly.type
_entity_poly.pdbx_seq_one_letter_code
_entity_poly.pdbx_strand_id
1 'polypeptide(L)' 'MSRVIQVRGLADETHDALVRAAGARGMSLSQYLRGELEAIARRAEVSRRNLEVVRVTQSAVGTTVSRDDILSALTAGRRE' A
#
# COMPACT_ATOMS: atom_id res chain seq x y z
N MET A 1 21.20 13.39 -6.78
CA MET A 1 21.61 13.43 -5.36
C MET A 1 21.25 12.10 -4.72
N SER A 2 22.22 11.35 -4.19
CA SER A 2 21.92 10.15 -3.40
C SER A 2 21.37 10.56 -2.03
N ARG A 3 20.39 9.81 -1.53
CA ARG A 3 19.85 9.93 -0.17
C ARG A 3 20.20 8.64 0.58
N VAL A 4 20.74 8.76 1.79
CA VAL A 4 21.16 7.61 2.62
C VAL A 4 20.28 7.56 3.86
N ILE A 5 19.80 6.36 4.20
CA ILE A 5 19.02 6.08 5.40
C ILE A 5 19.83 5.10 6.25
N GLN A 6 20.08 5.46 7.51
CA GLN A 6 20.65 4.56 8.51
C GLN A 6 19.53 4.03 9.39
N VAL A 7 19.44 2.71 9.54
CA VAL A 7 18.50 2.05 10.45
C VAL A 7 19.28 1.58 11.67
N ARG A 8 18.93 2.09 12.85
CA ARG A 8 19.57 1.75 14.13
C ARG A 8 18.69 0.80 14.93
N GLY A 9 19.30 -0.08 15.71
CA GLY A 9 18.58 -1.03 16.57
C GLY A 9 17.79 -2.08 15.80
N LEU A 10 18.21 -2.40 14.56
CA LEU A 10 17.65 -3.51 13.82
C LEU A 10 18.12 -4.82 14.48
N ALA A 11 17.18 -5.68 14.85
CA ALA A 11 17.52 -6.99 15.42
C ALA A 11 18.26 -7.85 14.38
N ASP A 12 19.23 -8.63 14.85
CA ASP A 12 20.09 -9.45 13.98
C ASP A 12 19.27 -10.44 13.17
N GLU A 13 18.27 -11.08 13.79
CA GLU A 13 17.37 -12.01 13.08
C GLU A 13 16.60 -11.33 11.94
N THR A 14 16.26 -10.05 12.09
CA THR A 14 15.58 -9.26 11.06
C THR A 14 16.55 -8.92 9.94
N HIS A 15 17.77 -8.50 10.27
CA HIS A 15 18.82 -8.25 9.29
C HIS A 15 19.07 -9.50 8.42
N ASP A 16 19.22 -10.67 9.05
CA ASP A 16 19.47 -11.93 8.36
C ASP A 16 18.30 -12.36 7.48
N ALA A 17 17.06 -12.16 7.94
CA ALA A 17 15.87 -12.41 7.14
C ALA A 17 15.85 -11.53 5.87
N LEU A 18 16.23 -10.26 6.00
CA LEU A 18 16.32 -9.33 4.86
C LEU A 18 17.44 -9.72 3.89
N VAL A 19 18.61 -10.13 4.40
CA VAL A 19 19.71 -10.64 3.58
C VAL A 19 19.28 -11.86 2.78
N ARG A 20 18.62 -12.84 3.43
CA ARG A 20 18.08 -14.02 2.74
C ARG A 20 17.05 -13.65 1.67
N ALA A 21 16.14 -12.73 1.97
CA ALA A 21 15.13 -12.26 1.02
C ALA A 21 15.74 -11.55 -0.19
N ALA A 22 16.78 -10.74 0.02
CA ALA A 22 17.53 -10.11 -1.05
C ALA A 22 18.26 -11.15 -1.91
N GLY A 23 18.93 -12.12 -1.28
CA GLY A 23 19.62 -13.21 -1.95
C GLY A 23 18.69 -14.09 -2.80
N ALA A 24 17.49 -14.41 -2.29
CA ALA A 24 16.48 -15.18 -3.02
C ALA A 24 16.00 -14.46 -4.30
N ARG A 25 16.14 -13.13 -4.37
CA ARG A 25 15.81 -12.32 -5.55
C ARG A 25 17.03 -11.95 -6.40
N GLY A 26 18.22 -12.46 -6.06
CA GLY A 26 19.47 -12.13 -6.76
C GLY A 26 19.87 -10.66 -6.64
N MET A 27 19.45 -9.98 -5.56
CA MET A 27 19.68 -8.55 -5.35
C MET A 27 20.65 -8.33 -4.19
N SER A 28 21.38 -7.21 -4.23
CA SER A 28 22.06 -6.74 -3.00
C SER A 28 21.02 -6.28 -1.96
N LEU A 29 21.37 -6.37 -0.68
CA LEU A 29 20.49 -5.93 0.42
C LEU A 29 20.01 -4.49 0.23
N SER A 30 20.90 -3.58 -0.17
CA SER A 30 20.56 -2.16 -0.41
C SER A 30 19.58 -1.98 -1.58
N GLN A 31 19.73 -2.73 -2.67
CA GLN A 31 18.81 -2.69 -3.80
C GLN A 31 17.43 -3.23 -3.42
N TYR A 32 17.41 -4.35 -2.71
CA TYR A 32 16.19 -4.95 -2.18
C TYR A 32 15.45 -3.95 -1.27
N LEU A 33 16.13 -3.40 -0.27
CA LEU A 33 15.54 -2.46 0.68
C LEU A 33 15.04 -1.19 0.01
N ARG A 34 15.77 -0.65 -0.97
CA ARG A 34 15.30 0.50 -1.75
C ARG A 34 13.96 0.20 -2.43
N GLY A 35 13.83 -0.95 -3.09
CA GLY A 35 12.59 -1.34 -3.77
C GLY A 35 11.41 -1.51 -2.79
N GLU A 36 11.67 -2.13 -1.64
CA GLU A 36 10.66 -2.29 -0.59
C GLU A 36 10.22 -0.94 0.00
N LEU A 37 11.16 -0.03 0.29
CA LEU A 37 10.86 1.32 0.79
C LEU A 37 10.04 2.14 -0.22
N GLU A 38 10.39 2.08 -1.51
CA GLU A 38 9.62 2.73 -2.57
C GLU A 38 8.21 2.13 -2.69
N ALA A 39 8.08 0.81 -2.54
CA ALA A 39 6.77 0.15 -2.58
C ALA A 39 5.90 0.59 -1.40
N ILE A 40 6.47 0.71 -0.20
CA ILE A 40 5.78 1.23 0.98
C ILE A 40 5.32 2.67 0.73
N ALA A 41 6.21 3.54 0.23
CA ALA A 41 5.87 4.92 -0.07
C ALA A 41 4.74 5.03 -1.10
N ARG A 42 4.80 4.24 -2.18
CA ARG A 42 3.74 4.18 -3.20
C ARG A 42 2.40 3.74 -2.61
N ARG A 43 2.37 2.68 -1.79
CA ARG A 43 1.12 2.19 -1.18
C ARG A 43 0.49 3.23 -0.25
N ALA A 44 1.29 3.93 0.54
CA ALA A 44 0.82 4.99 1.41
C ALA A 44 0.23 6.16 0.62
N GLU A 45 0.91 6.57 -0.46
CA GLU A 45 0.45 7.66 -1.32
C GLU A 45 -0.84 7.31 -2.07
N VAL A 46 -0.91 6.12 -2.66
CA VAL A 46 -2.13 5.63 -3.31
C VAL A 46 -3.30 5.58 -2.34
N SER A 47 -3.08 5.09 -1.12
CA SER A 47 -4.14 5.03 -0.10
C SER A 47 -4.64 6.43 0.28
N ARG A 48 -3.73 7.40 0.47
CA ARG A 48 -4.10 8.80 0.72
C ARG A 48 -4.90 9.40 -0.43
N ARG A 49 -4.42 9.23 -1.67
CA ARG A 49 -5.08 9.75 -2.87
C ARG A 49 -6.47 9.13 -3.07
N ASN A 50 -6.62 7.83 -2.82
CA ASN A 50 -7.92 7.17 -2.88
C ASN A 50 -8.90 7.75 -1.86
N LEU A 51 -8.46 7.98 -0.62
CA LEU A 51 -9.28 8.61 0.42
C LEU A 51 -9.69 10.04 0.05
N GLU A 52 -8.81 10.80 -0.59
CA GLU A 52 -9.12 12.13 -1.11
C GLU A 52 -10.18 12.07 -2.20
N VAL A 53 -10.00 11.20 -3.20
CA VAL A 53 -10.99 11.00 -4.28
C VAL A 53 -12.35 10.61 -3.71
N VAL A 54 -12.40 9.63 -2.80
CA VAL A 54 -13.64 9.20 -2.14
C VAL A 54 -14.33 10.39 -1.46
N ARG A 55 -13.58 11.21 -0.71
CA ARG A 55 -14.13 12.37 -0.02
C ARG A 55 -14.66 13.42 -0.98
N VAL A 56 -13.91 13.76 -2.02
CA VAL A 56 -14.34 14.72 -3.05
C VAL A 56 -15.60 14.23 -3.75
N THR A 57 -15.64 12.95 -4.15
CA THR A 57 -16.81 12.35 -4.79
C THR A 57 -18.02 12.32 -3.86
N GLN A 58 -17.85 11.94 -2.59
CA GLN A 58 -18.94 11.96 -1.61
C GLN A 58 -19.52 13.38 -1.42
N SER A 59 -18.66 14.39 -1.31
CA SER A 59 -19.09 15.78 -1.22
C SER A 59 -19.81 16.25 -2.50
N ALA A 60 -19.37 15.83 -3.68
CA ALA A 60 -19.97 16.21 -4.96
C ALA A 60 -21.31 15.52 -5.22
N VAL A 61 -21.48 14.26 -4.81
CA VAL A 61 -22.72 13.49 -4.98
C VAL A 61 -23.80 13.95 -4.00
N GLY A 62 -23.43 14.53 -2.85
CA GLY A 62 -24.36 15.09 -1.88
C GLY A 62 -25.31 14.07 -1.23
N THR A 63 -25.07 12.77 -1.45
CA THR A 63 -25.91 11.67 -0.97
C THR A 63 -25.02 10.60 -0.33
N THR A 64 -25.43 10.09 0.82
CA THR A 64 -24.75 8.99 1.50
C THR A 64 -25.44 7.68 1.12
N VAL A 65 -24.71 6.75 0.51
CA VAL A 65 -25.23 5.41 0.18
C VAL A 65 -24.67 4.43 1.21
N SER A 66 -25.53 3.65 1.85
CA SER A 66 -25.07 2.67 2.84
C SER A 66 -24.40 1.49 2.15
N ARG A 67 -23.51 0.80 2.88
CA ARG A 67 -22.90 -0.44 2.37
C ARG A 67 -23.95 -1.48 2.01
N ASP A 68 -25.02 -1.56 2.80
CA ASP A 68 -26.08 -2.55 2.62
C ASP A 68 -26.90 -2.27 1.35
N ASP A 69 -27.14 -1.00 1.01
CA ASP A 69 -27.79 -0.61 -0.25
C ASP A 69 -26.94 -1.01 -1.46
N ILE A 70 -25.61 -0.79 -1.38
CA ILE A 70 -24.66 -1.17 -2.44
C ILE A 70 -24.69 -2.69 -2.66
N LEU A 71 -24.59 -3.46 -1.58
CA LEU A 71 -24.57 -4.93 -1.65
C LEU A 71 -25.92 -5.49 -2.13
N SER A 72 -27.03 -4.85 -1.75
CA SER A 72 -28.37 -5.25 -2.19
C SER A 72 -28.56 -5.00 -3.68
N ALA A 73 -28.18 -3.82 -4.19
CA ALA A 73 -28.24 -3.52 -5.62
C ALA A 73 -27.33 -4.44 -6.45
N LEU A 74 -26.11 -4.71 -5.98
CA LEU A 74 -25.18 -5.62 -6.66
C LEU A 74 -25.72 -7.06 -6.73
N THR A 75 -26.38 -7.53 -5.67
CA THR A 75 -26.96 -8.87 -5.63
C THR A 75 -28.19 -8.98 -6.52
N ALA A 76 -29.02 -7.94 -6.59
CA ALA A 76 -30.18 -7.87 -7.47
C ALA A 76 -29.77 -7.99 -8.94
N GLY A 77 -28.78 -7.19 -9.39
CA GLY A 77 -28.30 -7.23 -10.78
C GLY A 77 -27.54 -8.51 -11.19
N ARG A 78 -27.16 -9.38 -10.25
CA ARG A 78 -26.54 -10.69 -10.55
C ARG A 78 -27.56 -11.82 -10.75
N ARG A 79 -28.83 -11.59 -10.40
CA ARG A 79 -29.92 -12.55 -10.56
C ARG A 79 -30.73 -12.33 -11.84
N GLU A 80 -30.41 -11.28 -12.58
CA GLU A 80 -30.85 -11.04 -13.97
C GLU A 80 -29.89 -11.71 -14.95
#